data_AF-A0A1S1LGJ9-F1
#
_entry.id   AF-A0A1S1LGJ9-F1
#
_cell.length_a   1.000
_cell.length_b   1.000
_cell.length_c   1.000
_cell.angle_alpha   90.00
_cell.angle_beta   90.00
_cell.angle_gamma   90.00
#
_symmetry.space_group_name_H-M   'P 1'
#
loop_
_entity.id
_entity.type
_entity.pdbx_description
1 polymer ?
#
loop_
_entity_poly.entity_id
_entity_poly.type
_entity_poly.pdbx_seq_one_letter_code
_entity_poly.pdbx_strand_id
1 'polypeptide(L)'
;MDPVSAAKCRARGITHVLKRTLVVDLAAGDHIVIPGFLQVYTEDKDGYASFRADAGTKYVVVSNQDNTLTARLVMSEGLDVADGRVVTQAITDKKSTTMKVVPVP
;
A
#
# COMPACT_ATOMS: atom_id res chain seq x y z
N MET A 1 38.97 23.37 13.26
CA MET A 1 37.80 22.75 13.92
C MET A 1 36.71 22.70 12.86
N ASP A 2 36.70 21.60 12.11
CA ASP A 2 35.95 21.46 10.87
C ASP A 2 34.50 21.02 11.12
N PRO A 3 33.50 21.65 10.46
CA PRO A 3 32.12 21.20 10.51
C PRO A 3 31.91 20.11 9.46
N VAL A 4 32.46 18.91 9.69
CA VAL A 4 32.23 17.74 8.82
C VAL A 4 31.75 16.56 9.66
N SER A 5 30.45 16.55 9.95
CA SER A 5 29.68 15.30 10.14
C SER A 5 28.18 15.56 10.20
N ALA A 6 27.67 16.40 9.29
CA ALA A 6 26.31 16.25 8.83
C ALA A 6 26.30 15.13 7.77
N ALA A 7 26.59 13.90 8.21
CA ALA A 7 26.34 12.71 7.42
C ALA A 7 24.82 12.54 7.33
N LYS A 8 24.22 13.31 6.41
CA LYS A 8 22.87 13.13 5.92
C LYS A 8 22.83 11.72 5.37
N CYS A 9 22.36 10.77 6.18
CA CYS A 9 21.94 9.45 5.71
C CYS A 9 20.91 9.67 4.61
N ARG A 10 21.38 9.83 3.37
CA ARG A 10 20.55 9.68 2.19
C ARG A 10 20.17 8.21 2.19
N ALA A 11 19.03 7.91 2.81
CA ALA A 11 18.30 6.69 2.52
C ALA A 11 18.27 6.60 0.99
N ARG A 12 18.95 5.59 0.42
CA ARG A 12 18.78 5.24 -0.99
C ARG A 12 17.27 5.11 -1.16
N GLY A 13 16.67 6.04 -1.88
CA GLY A 13 15.22 6.20 -1.92
C GLY A 13 14.64 4.95 -2.55
N ILE A 14 14.21 4.01 -1.71
CA ILE A 14 13.43 2.86 -2.15
C ILE A 14 12.17 3.46 -2.74
N THR A 15 12.07 3.39 -4.06
CA THR A 15 10.89 3.87 -4.76
C THR A 15 9.80 2.85 -4.49
N HIS A 16 8.62 3.30 -4.08
CA HIS A 16 7.50 2.42 -3.85
C HIS A 16 6.59 2.49 -5.08
N VAL A 17 6.25 1.35 -5.66
CA VAL A 17 5.31 1.24 -6.78
C VAL A 17 4.11 0.41 -6.34
N LEU A 18 3.00 0.54 -7.05
CA LEU A 18 1.86 -0.34 -6.85
C LEU A 18 1.95 -1.52 -7.81
N LYS A 19 1.71 -2.73 -7.31
CA LYS A 19 1.61 -3.95 -8.12
C LYS A 19 0.24 -4.58 -7.91
N ARG A 20 -0.42 -4.90 -9.02
CA ARG A 20 -1.65 -5.70 -8.97
C ARG A 20 -1.35 -7.05 -8.34
N THR A 21 -2.03 -7.35 -7.24
CA THR A 21 -1.81 -8.57 -6.43
C THR A 21 -3.16 -9.22 -6.15
N LEU A 22 -3.23 -10.54 -6.25
CA LEU A 22 -4.45 -11.27 -5.85
C LEU A 22 -4.66 -11.09 -4.35
N VAL A 23 -5.90 -10.93 -3.94
CA VAL A 23 -6.24 -10.75 -2.52
C VAL A 23 -5.78 -11.96 -1.71
N VAL A 24 -5.79 -13.17 -2.28
CA VAL A 24 -5.30 -14.39 -1.62
C VAL A 24 -3.79 -14.39 -1.35
N ASP A 25 -3.02 -13.58 -2.07
CA ASP A 25 -1.55 -13.49 -1.91
C ASP A 25 -1.13 -12.43 -0.89
N LEU A 26 -2.09 -11.74 -0.27
CA LEU A 26 -1.82 -10.71 0.73
C LEU A 26 -1.46 -11.33 2.08
N ALA A 27 -0.36 -10.87 2.66
CA ALA A 27 0.08 -11.24 3.98
C ALA A 27 -0.18 -10.11 5.01
N ALA A 28 -0.25 -10.46 6.29
CA ALA A 28 -0.28 -9.46 7.36
C ALA A 28 0.97 -8.56 7.28
N GLY A 29 0.77 -7.26 7.43
CA GLY A 29 1.79 -6.23 7.26
C GLY A 29 1.91 -5.68 5.82
N ASP A 30 1.25 -6.30 4.83
CA ASP A 30 1.24 -5.76 3.47
C ASP A 30 0.51 -4.42 3.44
N HIS A 31 1.12 -3.45 2.76
CA HIS A 31 0.48 -2.17 2.49
C HIS A 31 -0.29 -2.27 1.18
N ILE A 32 -1.58 -1.98 1.23
CA ILE A 32 -2.47 -2.03 0.08
C ILE A 32 -3.23 -0.73 -0.07
N VAL A 33 -3.65 -0.47 -1.31
CA VAL A 33 -4.65 0.54 -1.62
C VAL A 33 -5.91 -0.19 -2.04
N ILE A 34 -6.94 -0.13 -1.18
CA ILE A 34 -8.24 -0.73 -1.48
C ILE A 34 -8.95 0.21 -2.46
N PRO A 35 -9.40 -0.27 -3.63
CA PRO A 35 -10.10 0.57 -4.58
C PRO A 35 -11.45 1.02 -4.01
N GLY A 36 -11.48 2.25 -3.47
CA GLY A 36 -12.66 3.09 -3.51
C GLY A 36 -12.81 3.63 -4.93
N PHE A 37 -14.04 3.63 -5.45
CA PHE A 37 -14.38 4.06 -6.81
C PHE A 37 -13.63 5.37 -7.18
N LEU A 38 -12.86 5.36 -8.28
CA LEU A 38 -12.11 6.49 -8.87
C LEU A 38 -10.70 6.80 -8.33
N GLN A 39 -9.77 5.85 -8.36
CA GLN A 39 -8.36 6.21 -8.59
C GLN A 39 -7.88 5.62 -9.92
N VAL A 40 -7.61 6.52 -10.87
CA VAL A 40 -7.06 6.20 -12.18
C VAL A 40 -5.59 5.83 -11.97
N TYR A 41 -5.33 4.53 -11.92
CA TYR A 41 -3.99 3.99 -12.01
C TYR A 41 -3.72 3.67 -13.49
N THR A 42 -2.73 4.32 -14.08
CA THR A 42 -2.19 3.84 -15.36
C THR A 42 -1.24 2.70 -15.05
N GLU A 43 -1.63 1.49 -15.45
CA GLU A 43 -0.79 0.31 -15.36
C GLU A 43 0.14 0.24 -16.56
N ASP A 44 1.38 -0.17 -16.33
CA ASP A 44 2.32 -0.55 -17.37
C ASP A 44 2.09 -2.00 -17.85
N LYS A 45 2.86 -2.40 -18.87
CA LYS A 45 2.81 -3.76 -19.44
C LYS A 45 3.17 -4.87 -18.44
N ASP A 46 3.84 -4.53 -17.35
CA ASP A 46 4.32 -5.45 -16.33
C ASP A 46 3.38 -5.51 -15.10
N GLY A 47 2.25 -4.79 -15.15
CA GLY A 47 1.21 -4.77 -14.13
C GLY A 47 1.52 -3.86 -12.93
N TYR A 48 2.46 -2.93 -13.09
CA TYR A 48 2.75 -1.91 -12.11
C TYR A 48 2.00 -0.63 -12.42
N ALA A 49 1.57 0.07 -11.38
CA ALA A 49 1.03 1.41 -11.50
C ALA A 49 1.81 2.40 -10.63
N SER A 50 1.87 3.63 -11.13
CA SER A 50 2.32 4.76 -10.34
C SER A 50 1.15 5.36 -9.57
N PHE A 51 1.40 5.70 -8.31
CA PHE A 51 0.43 6.33 -7.44
C PHE A 51 1.09 7.49 -6.71
N ARG A 52 0.45 8.66 -6.76
CA ARG A 52 0.86 9.78 -5.92
C ARG A 52 0.39 9.49 -4.49
N ALA A 53 1.35 9.16 -3.64
CA ALA A 53 1.16 8.83 -2.23
C ALA A 53 0.34 9.89 -1.47
N ASP A 54 0.41 11.14 -1.90
CA ASP A 54 -0.16 12.32 -1.24
C ASP A 54 -1.69 12.45 -1.41
N ALA A 55 -2.33 11.59 -2.21
CA ALA A 55 -3.72 11.78 -2.63
C ALA A 55 -4.63 10.57 -2.41
N GLY A 56 -4.25 9.57 -1.60
CA GLY A 56 -5.14 8.43 -1.43
C GLY A 56 -4.98 7.62 -0.16
N THR A 57 -5.88 6.64 -0.10
CA THR A 57 -6.18 5.90 1.11
C THR A 57 -5.34 4.64 1.16
N LYS A 58 -4.50 4.50 2.19
CA LYS A 58 -3.67 3.30 2.38
C LYS A 58 -4.16 2.51 3.56
N TYR A 59 -4.09 1.20 3.42
CA TYR A 59 -4.39 0.26 4.48
C TYR A 59 -3.19 -0.66 4.71
N VAL A 60 -3.00 -1.08 5.95
CA VAL A 60 -2.11 -2.19 6.28
C VAL A 60 -2.97 -3.43 6.54
N VAL A 61 -2.66 -4.53 5.87
CA VAL A 61 -3.34 -5.81 6.08
C VAL A 61 -3.05 -6.28 7.51
N VAL A 62 -4.10 -6.55 8.26
CA VAL A 62 -4.04 -7.09 9.62
C VAL A 62 -4.17 -8.62 9.57
N SER A 63 -5.11 -9.12 8.79
CA SER A 63 -5.35 -10.55 8.60
C SER A 63 -5.98 -10.82 7.23
N ASN A 64 -5.69 -11.99 6.68
CA ASN A 64 -6.28 -12.52 5.45
C ASN A 64 -6.50 -14.02 5.62
N GLN A 65 -7.61 -14.39 6.26
CA GLN A 65 -7.94 -15.78 6.63
C GLN A 65 -9.43 -16.03 6.44
N ASP A 66 -9.84 -17.29 6.31
CA ASP A 66 -11.26 -17.68 6.25
C ASP A 66 -12.09 -16.89 5.22
N ASN A 67 -11.52 -16.65 4.04
CA ASN A 67 -12.10 -15.80 2.98
C ASN A 67 -12.50 -14.40 3.48
N THR A 68 -11.75 -13.85 4.42
CA THR A 68 -12.00 -12.53 5.01
C THR A 68 -10.70 -11.74 5.03
N LEU A 69 -10.73 -10.54 4.45
CA LEU A 69 -9.64 -9.58 4.50
C LEU A 69 -9.93 -8.54 5.57
N THR A 70 -9.03 -8.41 6.54
CA THR A 70 -9.08 -7.35 7.55
C THR A 70 -7.87 -6.44 7.38
N ALA A 71 -8.11 -5.14 7.27
CA ALA A 71 -7.07 -4.14 7.06
C ALA A 71 -7.34 -2.90 7.90
N ARG A 72 -6.27 -2.22 8.34
CA ARG A 72 -6.33 -0.99 9.13
C ARG A 72 -5.96 0.20 8.26
N LEU A 73 -6.79 1.24 8.27
CA LEU A 73 -6.47 2.52 7.65
C LEU A 73 -5.18 3.09 8.26
N VAL A 74 -4.23 3.50 7.45
CA VAL A 74 -2.98 4.13 7.92
C VAL A 74 -2.74 5.49 7.26
N MET A 75 -3.46 5.79 6.18
CA MET A 75 -3.42 7.08 5.52
C MET A 75 -4.76 7.39 4.88
N SER A 76 -5.26 8.61 5.03
CA SER A 76 -6.46 9.12 4.37
C SER A 76 -6.15 10.49 3.78
N GLU A 77 -6.47 10.70 2.49
CA GLU A 77 -6.23 11.98 1.80
C GLU A 77 -4.77 12.48 1.94
N GLY A 78 -3.80 11.56 1.93
CA GLY A 78 -2.37 11.88 2.08
C GLY A 78 -1.91 12.16 3.51
N LEU A 79 -2.81 12.12 4.50
CA LEU A 79 -2.48 12.30 5.92
C LEU A 79 -2.35 10.96 6.63
N ASP A 80 -1.26 10.79 7.38
CA ASP A 80 -1.05 9.61 8.22
C ASP A 80 -2.10 9.53 9.34
N VAL A 81 -2.62 8.33 9.57
CA VAL A 81 -3.65 8.04 10.57
C VAL A 81 -3.10 7.02 11.56
N ALA A 82 -2.78 7.47 12.78
CA ALA A 82 -2.20 6.59 13.81
C ALA A 82 -3.20 5.52 14.29
N ASP A 83 -4.43 5.92 14.59
CA ASP A 83 -5.52 5.04 15.06
C ASP A 83 -6.59 4.88 13.99
N GLY A 84 -6.18 4.47 12.80
CA GLY A 84 -7.11 4.34 11.69
C GLY A 84 -8.09 3.19 11.89
N ARG A 85 -9.28 3.37 11.30
CA ARG A 85 -10.36 2.39 11.34
C ARG A 85 -9.91 1.04 10.78
N VAL A 86 -10.28 -0.04 11.47
CA VAL A 86 -10.17 -1.40 10.94
C VAL A 86 -11.41 -1.71 10.09
N VAL A 87 -11.17 -2.18 8.88
CA VAL A 87 -12.19 -2.60 7.91
C VAL A 87 -12.03 -4.09 7.67
N THR A 88 -13.14 -4.81 7.69
CA THR A 88 -13.21 -6.23 7.41
C THR A 88 -14.16 -6.46 6.23
N GLN A 89 -13.70 -7.20 5.22
CA GLN A 89 -14.46 -7.50 4.02
C GLN A 89 -14.39 -8.99 3.70
N ALA A 90 -15.53 -9.58 3.37
CA ALA A 90 -15.58 -10.94 2.84
C ALA A 90 -15.01 -10.98 1.41
N ILE A 91 -14.14 -11.94 1.15
CA ILE A 91 -13.55 -12.23 -0.14
C ILE A 91 -14.49 -13.22 -0.83
N THR A 92 -15.46 -12.70 -1.57
CA THR A 92 -16.45 -13.50 -2.29
C THR A 92 -15.87 -14.22 -3.51
N ASP A 93 -14.77 -13.70 -4.07
CA ASP A 93 -14.04 -14.32 -5.18
C ASP A 93 -12.53 -14.29 -4.91
N LYS A 94 -11.89 -15.47 -5.01
CA LYS A 94 -10.43 -15.63 -4.87
C LYS A 94 -9.64 -14.96 -5.99
N LYS A 95 -10.30 -14.58 -7.10
CA LYS A 95 -9.68 -13.83 -8.21
C LYS A 95 -9.71 -12.32 -8.01
N SER A 96 -10.29 -11.83 -6.93
CA SER A 96 -10.25 -10.40 -6.59
C SER A 96 -8.80 -9.94 -6.50
N THR A 97 -8.50 -8.78 -7.10
CA THR A 97 -7.18 -8.17 -7.05
C THR A 97 -7.23 -6.83 -6.35
N THR A 98 -6.11 -6.42 -5.78
CA THR A 98 -5.90 -5.10 -5.20
C THR A 98 -4.53 -4.57 -5.57
N MET A 99 -4.27 -3.30 -5.28
CA MET A 99 -2.97 -2.69 -5.51
C MET A 99 -2.13 -2.79 -4.24
N LYS A 100 -1.07 -3.59 -4.28
CA LYS A 100 -0.09 -3.73 -3.19
C LYS A 100 1.06 -2.76 -3.40
N VAL A 101 1.45 -2.06 -2.34
CA VAL A 101 2.66 -1.24 -2.34
C VAL A 101 3.87 -2.18 -2.25
N VAL A 102 4.75 -2.11 -3.24
CA VAL A 102 5.98 -2.90 -3.29
C VAL A 102 7.20 -1.98 -3.46
N PRO A 103 8.26 -2.21 -2.68
CA PRO A 103 9.53 -1.52 -2.89
C PRO A 103 10.17 -2.00 -4.20
N VAL A 104 10.59 -1.07 -5.05
CA VAL A 104 11.44 -1.33 -6.22
C VAL A 104 12.84 -0.76 -5.98
N PRO A 105 13.89 -1.52 -6.36
CA PRO A 105 15.29 -1.12 -6.23
C PRO A 105 15.67 0.04 -7.16
#